data_AF-A0A3D0Z2D3-F1
#
_entry.id   AF-A0A3D0Z2D3-F1
#
_cell.length_a   1.000
_cell.length_b   1.000
_cell.length_c   1.000
_cell.angle_alpha   90.00
_cell.angle_beta   90.00
_cell.angle_gamma   90.00
#
_symmetry.space_group_name_H-M   'P 1'
#
loop_
_entity.id
_entity.type
_entity.pdbx_description
1 polymer ?
#
loop_
_entity_poly.entity_id
_entity_poly.type
_entity_poly.pdbx_seq_one_letter_code
_entity_poly.pdbx_strand_id
1 'polypeptide(L)'
;MIKLNFTNNLAAQDMIRIVMKEKDLAEKEAIEYSINRDIYQKILEEGYASIALDIWGHDNPEREWSVLDKPIFELSLDKLKERLVEDIAEKEDVDTETAICYFLIFTMDFLGYHI
;
A
#
# COMPACT_ATOMS: atom_id res chain seq x y z
N MET A 1 -2.53 9.23 -14.90
CA MET A 1 -3.70 9.15 -13.99
C MET A 1 -4.02 7.68 -13.79
N ILE A 2 -3.95 7.23 -12.55
CA ILE A 2 -4.13 5.82 -12.18
C ILE A 2 -5.50 5.68 -11.52
N LYS A 3 -6.27 4.68 -11.92
CA LYS A 3 -7.55 4.35 -11.30
C LYS A 3 -7.35 3.14 -10.41
N LEU A 4 -7.70 3.26 -9.14
CA LEU A 4 -7.62 2.20 -8.14
C LEU A 4 -9.02 1.84 -7.64
N ASN A 5 -9.25 0.56 -7.37
CA ASN A 5 -10.50 0.02 -6.87
C ASN A 5 -10.26 -1.04 -5.78
N PHE A 6 -10.11 -0.57 -4.56
CA PHE A 6 -9.90 -1.42 -3.39
C PHE A 6 -11.19 -1.98 -2.79
N THR A 7 -12.33 -1.92 -3.49
CA THR A 7 -13.65 -2.33 -2.95
C THR A 7 -13.62 -3.73 -2.32
N ASN A 8 -12.88 -4.66 -2.93
CA ASN A 8 -12.75 -6.03 -2.45
C ASN A 8 -11.40 -6.34 -1.76
N ASN A 9 -10.58 -5.32 -1.51
CA ASN A 9 -9.26 -5.46 -0.90
C ASN A 9 -9.26 -4.82 0.51
N LEU A 10 -9.72 -5.58 1.51
CA LEU A 10 -9.82 -5.12 2.89
C LEU A 10 -8.45 -4.76 3.48
N ALA A 11 -7.40 -5.51 3.11
CA ALA A 11 -6.04 -5.23 3.55
C ALA A 11 -5.57 -3.84 3.09
N ALA A 12 -5.74 -3.52 1.81
CA ALA A 12 -5.39 -2.20 1.30
C ALA A 12 -6.20 -1.08 1.98
N GLN A 13 -7.50 -1.27 2.15
CA GLN A 13 -8.35 -0.26 2.83
C GLN A 13 -7.89 0.00 4.27
N ASP A 14 -7.57 -1.06 5.00
CA ASP A 14 -7.13 -1.00 6.40
C ASP A 14 -5.76 -0.33 6.53
N MET A 15 -4.80 -0.71 5.69
CA MET A 15 -3.50 -0.05 5.66
C MET A 15 -3.61 1.44 5.33
N ILE A 16 -4.46 1.82 4.36
CA ILE A 16 -4.70 3.24 4.05
C ILE A 16 -5.28 3.97 5.27
N ARG A 17 -6.29 3.39 5.96
CA ARG A 17 -6.87 3.98 7.17
C ARG A 17 -5.82 4.17 8.28
N ILE A 18 -4.91 3.20 8.44
CA ILE A 18 -3.80 3.31 9.40
C ILE A 18 -2.89 4.48 9.04
N VAL A 19 -2.43 4.58 7.78
CA VAL A 19 -1.58 5.69 7.35
C VAL A 19 -2.28 7.04 7.54
N MET A 20 -3.57 7.14 7.18
CA MET A 20 -4.37 8.35 7.40
C MET A 20 -4.35 8.80 8.86
N LYS A 21 -4.53 7.86 9.79
CA LYS A 21 -4.56 8.15 11.23
C LYS A 21 -3.17 8.48 11.77
N GLU A 22 -2.15 7.70 11.43
CA GLU A 22 -0.78 7.86 11.93
C GLU A 22 -0.10 9.14 11.42
N LYS A 23 -0.54 9.65 10.26
CA LYS A 23 0.06 10.83 9.61
C LYS A 23 -0.87 12.04 9.49
N ASP A 24 -2.11 11.93 9.97
CA ASP A 24 -3.14 12.96 9.84
C ASP A 24 -3.33 13.40 8.38
N LEU A 25 -3.56 12.42 7.49
CA LEU A 25 -3.64 12.59 6.04
C LEU A 25 -5.01 12.20 5.49
N ALA A 26 -5.41 12.82 4.36
CA ALA A 26 -6.53 12.35 3.57
C ALA A 26 -6.20 11.04 2.84
N GLU A 27 -7.21 10.35 2.32
CA GLU A 27 -7.08 9.01 1.72
C GLU A 27 -6.04 8.97 0.59
N LYS A 28 -6.05 9.95 -0.31
CA LYS A 28 -5.11 10.01 -1.43
C LYS A 28 -3.69 10.33 -0.97
N GLU A 29 -3.56 11.24 -0.02
CA GLU A 29 -2.27 11.64 0.54
C GLU A 29 -1.62 10.47 1.29
N ALA A 30 -2.42 9.62 1.96
CA ALA A 30 -1.95 8.40 2.60
C ALA A 30 -1.38 7.38 1.60
N ILE A 31 -2.05 7.18 0.45
CA ILE A 31 -1.50 6.33 -0.62
C ILE A 31 -0.21 6.94 -1.17
N GLU A 32 -0.22 8.24 -1.46
CA GLU A 32 0.93 8.95 -1.99
C GLU A 32 2.13 9.00 -1.03
N TYR A 33 1.89 9.05 0.27
CA TYR A 33 2.91 9.01 1.32
C TYR A 33 3.67 7.67 1.30
N SER A 34 2.94 6.58 1.09
CA SER A 34 3.47 5.22 1.04
C SER A 34 4.39 4.98 -0.16
N ILE A 35 4.18 5.73 -1.25
CA ILE A 35 4.99 5.62 -2.47
C ILE A 35 6.18 6.57 -2.38
N ASN A 36 7.29 6.06 -1.84
CA ASN A 36 8.55 6.79 -1.73
C ASN A 36 9.77 5.86 -1.90
N ARG A 37 10.97 6.45 -1.96
CA ARG A 37 12.22 5.72 -2.23
C ARG A 37 12.60 4.75 -1.11
N ASP A 38 12.31 5.09 0.14
CA ASP A 38 12.69 4.26 1.28
C ASP A 38 11.87 2.97 1.30
N ILE A 39 10.56 3.09 1.06
CA ILE A 39 9.67 1.94 0.94
C ILE A 39 9.99 1.12 -0.32
N TYR A 40 10.26 1.77 -1.44
CA TYR A 40 10.70 1.08 -2.67
C TYR A 40 11.96 0.24 -2.42
N GLN A 41 12.98 0.82 -1.79
CA GLN A 41 14.22 0.12 -1.50
C GLN A 41 13.96 -1.07 -0.58
N LYS A 42 13.08 -0.92 0.41
CA LYS A 42 12.69 -1.99 1.33
C LYS A 42 11.99 -3.15 0.61
N ILE A 43 11.06 -2.86 -0.30
CA ILE A 43 10.40 -3.89 -1.13
C ILE A 43 11.45 -4.72 -1.88
N LEU A 44 12.44 -4.03 -2.50
CA LEU A 44 13.48 -4.69 -3.27
C LEU A 44 14.46 -5.52 -2.44
N GLU A 45 14.79 -5.06 -1.23
CA GLU A 45 15.72 -5.75 -0.32
C GLU A 45 15.12 -7.02 0.25
N GLU A 46 13.83 -6.96 0.61
CA GLU A 46 13.13 -8.06 1.27
C GLU A 46 12.67 -9.12 0.26
N GLY A 47 12.16 -8.71 -0.91
CA GLY A 47 11.81 -9.63 -2.01
C GLY A 47 10.67 -10.60 -1.70
N TYR A 48 9.86 -10.36 -0.66
CA TYR A 48 8.71 -11.19 -0.27
C TYR A 48 7.39 -10.40 -0.21
N ALA A 49 7.25 -9.33 -0.99
CA ALA A 49 6.09 -8.43 -0.93
C ALA A 49 4.74 -9.11 -1.13
N SER A 50 4.66 -10.08 -2.04
CA SER A 50 3.47 -10.90 -2.28
C SER A 50 3.05 -11.67 -1.03
N ILE A 51 4.00 -12.34 -0.38
CA ILE A 51 3.77 -13.09 0.86
C ILE A 51 3.36 -12.15 1.99
N ALA A 52 4.06 -11.02 2.16
CA ALA A 52 3.76 -10.04 3.21
C ALA A 52 2.34 -9.49 3.09
N LEU A 53 1.88 -9.21 1.86
CA LEU A 53 0.53 -8.71 1.62
C LEU A 53 -0.54 -9.75 2.01
N ASP A 54 -0.33 -11.02 1.65
CA ASP A 54 -1.28 -12.11 1.92
C ASP A 54 -1.44 -12.40 3.42
N ILE A 55 -0.41 -12.12 4.22
CA ILE A 55 -0.41 -12.37 5.66
C ILE A 55 -0.72 -11.12 6.50
N TRP A 56 -1.10 -9.99 5.89
CA TRP A 56 -1.43 -8.80 6.67
C TRP A 56 -2.55 -9.09 7.69
N GLY A 57 -2.30 -8.78 8.97
CA GLY A 57 -3.23 -9.03 10.07
C GLY A 57 -3.33 -10.49 10.54
N HIS A 58 -2.47 -11.40 10.06
CA HIS A 58 -2.48 -12.81 10.46
C HIS A 58 -2.20 -13.04 11.96
N ASP A 59 -1.50 -12.10 12.60
CA ASP A 59 -1.11 -12.15 14.01
C ASP A 59 -2.29 -11.85 14.96
N ASN A 60 -3.39 -11.33 14.43
CA ASN A 60 -4.62 -11.06 15.16
C ASN A 60 -5.85 -11.63 14.44
N PRO A 61 -6.23 -12.90 14.72
CA PRO A 61 -7.40 -13.54 14.11
C PRO A 61 -8.73 -12.81 14.39
N GLU A 62 -8.80 -12.00 15.45
CA GLU A 62 -9.99 -11.24 15.85
C GLU A 62 -9.95 -9.79 15.31
N ARG A 63 -9.00 -9.46 14.43
CA ARG A 63 -8.86 -8.11 13.86
C ARG A 63 -10.15 -7.66 13.18
N GLU A 64 -10.62 -6.48 13.59
CA GLU A 64 -11.64 -5.74 12.85
C GLU A 64 -10.98 -4.90 11.76
N TRP A 65 -11.34 -5.14 10.50
CA TRP A 65 -10.82 -4.41 9.35
C TRP A 65 -11.37 -2.99 9.31
N SER A 66 -10.50 -1.99 9.28
CA SER A 66 -10.90 -0.59 9.09
C SER A 66 -11.14 -0.30 7.60
N VAL A 67 -12.39 -0.08 7.20
CA VAL A 67 -12.77 0.10 5.79
C VAL A 67 -12.90 1.58 5.40
N LEU A 68 -12.64 1.88 4.13
CA LEU A 68 -12.78 3.21 3.54
C LEU A 68 -14.23 3.48 3.14
N ASP A 69 -14.70 4.71 3.34
CA ASP A 69 -16.05 5.10 2.92
C ASP A 69 -16.20 5.09 1.39
N LYS A 70 -15.12 5.39 0.68
CA LYS A 70 -15.04 5.39 -0.79
C LYS A 70 -13.73 4.74 -1.24
N PRO A 71 -13.70 3.41 -1.47
CA PRO A 71 -12.48 2.67 -1.79
C PRO A 71 -12.07 2.76 -3.28
N ILE A 72 -12.49 3.80 -4.00
CA ILE A 72 -12.18 4.00 -5.42
C ILE A 72 -11.49 5.35 -5.57
N PHE A 73 -10.32 5.34 -6.20
CA PHE A 73 -9.46 6.51 -6.30
C PHE A 73 -9.04 6.79 -7.74
N GLU A 74 -8.96 8.08 -8.06
CA GLU A 74 -8.21 8.58 -9.21
C GLU A 74 -6.99 9.33 -8.66
N LEU A 75 -5.81 8.77 -8.90
CA LEU A 75 -4.53 9.31 -8.44
C LEU A 75 -3.77 9.98 -9.58
N SER A 76 -3.15 11.10 -9.25
CA SER A 76 -2.22 11.82 -10.11
C SER A 76 -0.87 11.88 -9.39
N LEU A 77 -0.07 10.84 -9.60
CA LEU A 77 1.27 10.75 -9.03
C LEU A 77 2.23 11.69 -9.78
N ASP A 78 3.28 12.16 -9.09
CA ASP A 78 4.41 12.77 -9.77
C ASP A 78 5.24 11.71 -10.52
N LYS A 79 6.06 12.17 -11.47
CA LYS A 79 6.88 11.28 -12.33
C LYS A 79 7.81 10.35 -11.55
N LEU A 80 8.27 10.74 -10.36
CA LEU A 80 9.12 9.87 -9.56
C LEU A 80 8.28 8.72 -9.01
N LYS A 81 7.16 9.02 -8.38
CA LYS A 81 6.26 8.01 -7.81
C LYS A 81 5.68 7.09 -8.88
N GLU A 82 5.31 7.63 -10.05
CA GLU A 82 4.87 6.81 -11.19
C GLU A 82 5.93 5.76 -11.55
N ARG A 83 7.19 6.17 -11.70
CA ARG A 83 8.29 5.25 -12.02
C ARG A 83 8.53 4.20 -10.93
N LEU A 84 8.42 4.56 -9.66
CA LEU A 84 8.62 3.60 -8.57
C LEU A 84 7.55 2.51 -8.60
N VAL A 85 6.30 2.87 -8.87
CA VAL A 85 5.20 1.91 -8.98
C VAL A 85 5.34 1.05 -10.25
N GLU A 86 5.66 1.67 -11.39
CA GLU A 86 5.88 0.96 -12.65
C GLU A 86 7.01 -0.07 -12.55
N ASP A 87 8.13 0.29 -11.92
CA ASP A 87 9.27 -0.63 -11.77
C ASP A 87 8.94 -1.84 -10.88
N ILE A 88 8.24 -1.63 -9.76
CA ILE A 88 7.76 -2.75 -8.93
C ILE A 88 6.75 -3.61 -9.69
N ALA A 89 5.80 -3.00 -10.40
CA ALA A 89 4.81 -3.72 -11.19
C ALA A 89 5.47 -4.60 -12.27
N GLU A 90 6.46 -4.08 -13.00
CA GLU A 90 7.21 -4.82 -14.02
C GLU A 90 8.05 -5.93 -13.40
N LYS A 91 8.76 -5.64 -12.31
CA LYS A 91 9.69 -6.59 -11.69
C LYS A 91 8.99 -7.78 -11.03
N GLU A 92 7.84 -7.54 -10.42
CA GLU A 92 7.05 -8.57 -9.74
C GLU A 92 5.99 -9.20 -10.66
N ASP A 93 5.86 -8.74 -11.91
CA ASP A 93 4.83 -9.18 -12.88
C ASP A 93 3.40 -9.04 -12.34
N VAL A 94 3.08 -7.87 -11.77
CA VAL A 94 1.78 -7.56 -11.16
C VAL A 94 1.16 -6.29 -11.74
N ASP A 95 -0.13 -6.10 -11.51
CA ASP A 95 -0.79 -4.85 -11.89
C ASP A 95 -0.41 -3.67 -10.97
N THR A 96 -0.69 -2.46 -11.45
CA THR A 96 -0.39 -1.21 -10.72
C THR A 96 -1.07 -1.15 -9.35
N GLU A 97 -2.27 -1.73 -9.21
CA GLU A 97 -3.00 -1.72 -7.93
C GLU A 97 -2.30 -2.60 -6.89
N THR A 98 -1.83 -3.78 -7.31
CA THR A 98 -1.08 -4.72 -6.48
C THR A 98 0.29 -4.15 -6.13
N ALA A 99 0.99 -3.52 -7.08
CA ALA A 99 2.25 -2.84 -6.80
C ALA A 99 2.08 -1.75 -5.73
N ILE A 100 0.99 -0.96 -5.77
CA ILE A 100 0.68 0.02 -4.72
C ILE A 100 0.38 -0.66 -3.38
N CYS A 101 -0.26 -1.84 -3.37
CA CYS A 101 -0.43 -2.62 -2.15
C CYS A 101 0.91 -3.03 -1.53
N TYR A 102 1.94 -3.31 -2.34
CA TYR A 102 3.29 -3.57 -1.84
C TYR A 102 3.92 -2.35 -1.15
N PHE A 103 3.69 -1.14 -1.68
CA PHE A 103 4.07 0.08 -0.97
C PHE A 103 3.33 0.24 0.35
N LEU A 104 2.03 -0.07 0.39
CA LEU A 104 1.22 0.01 1.62
C LEU A 104 1.71 -0.96 2.70
N ILE A 105 1.97 -2.24 2.36
CA ILE A 105 2.38 -3.23 3.36
C ILE A 105 3.76 -2.91 3.96
N PHE A 106 4.73 -2.50 3.16
CA PHE A 106 6.03 -2.10 3.70
C PHE A 106 6.00 -0.74 4.41
N THR A 107 4.98 0.09 4.14
CA THR A 107 4.71 1.26 4.98
C THR A 107 4.22 0.86 6.37
N MET A 108 3.45 -0.23 6.51
CA MET A 108 3.06 -0.74 7.83
C MET A 108 4.29 -1.10 8.68
N ASP A 109 5.21 -1.86 8.10
CA ASP A 109 6.49 -2.20 8.74
C ASP A 109 7.31 -0.93 9.08
N PHE A 110 7.41 0.03 8.14
CA PHE A 110 8.06 1.32 8.42
C PHE A 110 7.43 2.10 9.58
N LEU A 111 6.12 1.98 9.78
CA LEU A 111 5.39 2.58 10.91
C LEU A 111 5.48 1.76 12.21
N GLY A 112 6.17 0.62 12.19
CA GLY A 112 6.39 -0.24 13.35
C GLY A 112 5.29 -1.30 13.57
N TYR A 113 4.44 -1.54 12.58
CA TYR A 113 3.48 -2.64 12.61
C TYR A 113 4.13 -3.94 12.17
N HIS A 114 3.67 -5.05 12.73
CA HIS A 114 4.12 -6.38 12.33
C HIS A 114 3.50 -6.77 10.98
N ILE A 115 4.33 -7.25 10.06
CA ILE A 115 3.93 -7.86 8.79
C ILE A 115 4.34 -9.34 8.78
#